data_AF-A0A075FSZ8-F1
#
_entry.id   AF-A0A075FSZ8-F1
#
_cell.length_a   1.000
_cell.length_b   1.000
_cell.length_c   1.000
_cell.angle_alpha   90.00
_cell.angle_beta   90.00
_cell.angle_gamma   90.00
#
_symmetry.space_group_name_H-M   'P 1'
#
loop_
_entity.id
_entity.type
_entity.pdbx_description
1 polymer ?
#
loop_
_entity_poly.entity_id
_entity_poly.type
_entity_poly.pdbx_seq_one_letter_code
_entity_poly.pdbx_strand_id
1 'polypeptide(L)'
;MNKYSKEIEVKGHLIDSMILTKIFDNVMDLDGKFEVTKIKVGKLKTDESFAKIRVIGKNQNHLNEILETLYRAGATLKTQKVVKLKSAPKSMVMPDNFYSTTNNHTRIFHNKKWIQVDNMMMDKCIVVKSNKAQCIPIRDVKKGDKIIVGEDGVKVTPPERPREGMNIFQFMGSSSSSERPTQHIARKVAEDIKNTKKKGGKIVLVGGPAIVHTGAADAVAKLVRLGYINAVLAGNALAVHDVEYATLGTSLGMKVKDGTLAIRGHRNHMQAINSVFKAGSLKKWFNKRN
;
A
#
# COMPACT_ATOMS: atom_id res chain seq x y z
N MET A 1 -28.75 16.06 -26.89
CA MET A 1 -27.89 16.30 -25.70
C MET A 1 -27.92 15.03 -24.84
N ASN A 2 -26.76 14.41 -24.58
CA ASN A 2 -26.68 13.17 -23.79
C ASN A 2 -26.98 13.48 -22.33
N LYS A 3 -28.24 13.22 -21.90
CA LYS A 3 -28.81 13.56 -20.59
C LYS A 3 -27.98 13.09 -19.40
N TYR A 4 -27.19 12.04 -19.56
CA TYR A 4 -26.33 11.47 -18.51
C TYR A 4 -24.86 11.53 -18.92
N SER A 5 -24.28 12.73 -18.90
CA SER A 5 -22.86 12.92 -19.20
C SER A 5 -22.16 13.83 -18.19
N LYS A 6 -20.86 13.61 -17.99
CA LYS A 6 -20.03 14.40 -17.08
C LYS A 6 -18.63 14.61 -17.67
N GLU A 7 -18.11 15.83 -17.56
CA GLU A 7 -16.74 16.16 -17.94
C GLU A 7 -15.78 15.94 -16.76
N ILE A 8 -14.76 15.13 -17.00
CA ILE A 8 -13.63 14.91 -16.10
C ILE A 8 -12.35 15.50 -16.70
N GLU A 9 -11.44 15.89 -15.83
CA GLU A 9 -10.11 16.38 -16.15
C GLU A 9 -9.06 15.50 -15.47
N VAL A 10 -8.00 15.21 -16.21
CA VAL A 10 -6.87 14.41 -15.73
C VAL A 10 -5.60 15.14 -16.09
N LYS A 11 -4.70 15.28 -15.12
CA LYS A 11 -3.40 15.93 -15.30
C LYS A 11 -2.31 15.07 -14.70
N GLY A 12 -1.19 14.94 -15.42
CA GLY A 12 -0.01 14.19 -14.99
C GLY A 12 0.68 13.57 -16.20
N HIS A 13 1.51 12.54 -15.98
CA HIS A 13 2.13 11.79 -17.07
C HIS A 13 1.15 10.76 -17.66
N LEU A 14 0.14 11.27 -18.35
CA LEU A 14 -1.07 10.53 -18.71
C LEU A 14 -0.83 9.32 -19.61
N ILE A 15 0.09 9.43 -20.57
CA ILE A 15 0.40 8.40 -21.57
C ILE A 15 1.35 7.36 -20.96
N ASP A 16 2.52 7.79 -20.49
CA ASP A 16 3.56 6.91 -19.94
C ASP A 16 3.08 6.10 -18.73
N SER A 17 2.24 6.71 -17.87
CA SER A 17 1.67 6.02 -16.70
C SER A 17 0.44 5.18 -17.03
N MET A 18 0.04 5.10 -18.31
CA MET A 18 -1.16 4.41 -18.80
C MET A 18 -2.44 4.87 -18.09
N ILE A 19 -2.48 6.11 -17.60
CA ILE A 19 -3.65 6.63 -16.88
C ILE A 19 -4.81 6.78 -17.85
N LEU A 20 -4.56 7.29 -19.08
CA LEU A 20 -5.59 7.39 -20.11
C LEU A 20 -6.11 6.02 -20.52
N THR A 21 -5.22 5.06 -20.75
CA THR A 21 -5.60 3.68 -21.10
C THR A 21 -6.50 3.08 -20.03
N LYS A 22 -6.08 3.13 -18.75
CA LYS A 22 -6.92 2.66 -17.63
C LYS A 22 -8.26 3.37 -17.55
N ILE A 23 -8.31 4.68 -17.81
CA ILE A 23 -9.55 5.44 -17.81
C ILE A 23 -10.47 4.94 -18.93
N PHE A 24 -9.95 4.76 -20.13
CA PHE A 24 -10.74 4.24 -21.26
C PHE A 24 -11.19 2.80 -21.02
N ASP A 25 -10.30 1.93 -20.56
CA ASP A 25 -10.61 0.53 -20.24
C ASP A 25 -11.73 0.46 -19.19
N ASN A 26 -11.61 1.19 -18.08
CA ASN A 26 -12.66 1.21 -17.04
C ASN A 26 -14.00 1.77 -17.56
N VAL A 27 -13.99 2.74 -18.49
CA VAL A 27 -15.23 3.21 -19.11
C VAL A 27 -15.82 2.10 -19.99
N MET A 28 -15.00 1.42 -20.79
CA MET A 28 -15.45 0.37 -21.71
C MET A 28 -15.91 -0.90 -20.98
N ASP A 29 -15.20 -1.32 -19.94
CA ASP A 29 -15.53 -2.48 -19.10
C ASP A 29 -16.89 -2.33 -18.40
N LEU A 30 -17.32 -1.09 -18.15
CA LEU A 30 -18.63 -0.76 -17.60
C LEU A 30 -19.68 -0.47 -18.69
N ASP A 31 -19.41 -0.71 -19.98
CA ASP A 31 -20.28 -0.32 -21.11
C ASP A 31 -20.61 1.19 -21.19
N GLY A 32 -19.71 2.04 -20.69
CA GLY A 32 -19.78 3.48 -20.82
C GLY A 32 -19.30 3.96 -22.19
N LYS A 33 -19.62 5.21 -22.53
CA LYS A 33 -19.05 5.90 -23.70
C LYS A 33 -18.21 7.08 -23.24
N PHE A 34 -17.17 7.41 -24.00
CA PHE A 34 -16.35 8.60 -23.72
C PHE A 34 -16.09 9.41 -24.99
N GLU A 35 -15.86 10.70 -24.81
CA GLU A 35 -15.48 11.65 -25.85
C GLU A 35 -14.32 12.51 -25.32
N VAL A 36 -13.16 12.44 -25.98
CA VAL A 36 -12.01 13.27 -25.62
C VAL A 36 -12.23 14.66 -26.21
N THR A 37 -12.58 15.63 -25.35
CA THR A 37 -12.90 17.00 -25.79
C THR A 37 -11.67 17.89 -25.93
N LYS A 38 -10.60 17.60 -25.17
CA LYS A 38 -9.32 18.30 -25.26
C LYS A 38 -8.21 17.40 -24.78
N ILE A 39 -7.09 17.37 -25.51
CA ILE A 39 -5.86 16.76 -25.03
C ILE A 39 -4.69 17.71 -25.32
N LYS A 40 -3.80 17.84 -24.34
CA LYS A 40 -2.52 18.55 -24.46
C LYS A 40 -1.44 17.61 -23.94
N VAL A 41 -0.60 17.15 -24.85
CA VAL A 41 0.51 16.25 -24.52
C VAL A 41 1.71 17.09 -24.13
N GLY A 42 2.39 16.69 -23.05
CA GLY A 42 3.68 17.26 -22.65
C GLY A 42 4.72 17.04 -23.75
N LYS A 43 5.61 18.02 -23.98
CA LYS A 43 6.59 17.93 -25.09
C LYS A 43 7.84 17.17 -24.68
N LEU A 44 8.28 17.37 -23.45
CA LEU A 44 9.46 16.74 -22.87
C LEU A 44 9.06 15.64 -21.90
N LYS A 45 10.01 14.75 -21.58
CA LYS A 45 9.82 13.63 -20.65
C LYS A 45 9.20 14.09 -19.32
N THR A 46 9.60 15.24 -18.79
CA THR A 46 9.15 15.78 -17.50
C THR A 46 7.87 16.62 -17.59
N ASP A 47 7.34 16.87 -18.78
CA ASP A 47 6.16 17.71 -18.95
C ASP A 47 4.89 16.93 -18.62
N GLU A 48 4.03 17.53 -17.79
CA GLU A 48 2.71 16.96 -17.52
C GLU A 48 1.81 17.10 -18.76
N SER A 49 1.12 16.02 -19.08
CA SER A 49 0.01 16.00 -20.03
C SER A 49 -1.32 16.32 -19.35
N PHE A 50 -2.28 16.74 -20.14
CA PHE A 50 -3.62 17.12 -19.69
C PHE A 50 -4.66 16.60 -20.66
N ALA A 51 -5.76 16.06 -20.13
CA ALA A 51 -6.89 15.60 -20.93
C ALA A 51 -8.21 16.00 -20.28
N LYS A 52 -9.18 16.38 -21.12
CA LYS A 52 -10.59 16.58 -20.79
C LYS A 52 -11.40 15.51 -21.49
N ILE A 53 -12.14 14.74 -20.72
CA ILE A 53 -12.90 13.60 -21.22
C ILE A 53 -14.34 13.76 -20.76
N ARG A 54 -15.27 13.71 -21.69
CA ARG A 54 -16.69 13.63 -21.40
C ARG A 54 -17.08 12.16 -21.32
N VAL A 55 -17.54 11.73 -20.17
CA VAL A 55 -18.01 10.37 -19.90
C VAL A 55 -19.53 10.36 -19.99
N ILE A 56 -20.09 9.36 -20.65
CA ILE A 56 -21.53 9.24 -20.94
C ILE A 56 -21.99 7.87 -20.43
N GLY A 57 -22.97 7.89 -19.51
CA GLY A 57 -23.61 6.70 -18.97
C GLY A 57 -24.98 6.45 -19.61
N LYS A 58 -25.50 5.23 -19.44
CA LYS A 58 -26.86 4.84 -19.89
C LYS A 58 -27.95 5.54 -19.06
N ASN A 59 -27.69 5.75 -17.76
CA ASN A 59 -28.54 6.46 -16.80
C ASN A 59 -27.66 7.11 -15.71
N GLN A 60 -28.25 7.82 -14.74
CA GLN A 60 -27.49 8.52 -13.70
C GLN A 60 -26.73 7.59 -12.74
N ASN A 61 -27.30 6.44 -12.39
CA ASN A 61 -26.65 5.47 -11.50
C ASN A 61 -25.42 4.87 -12.18
N HIS A 62 -25.59 4.45 -13.43
CA HIS A 62 -24.51 3.93 -14.25
C HIS A 62 -23.39 4.98 -14.47
N LEU A 63 -23.75 6.24 -14.73
CA LEU A 63 -22.77 7.31 -14.81
C LEU A 63 -21.98 7.49 -13.49
N ASN A 64 -22.65 7.39 -12.34
CA ASN A 64 -21.99 7.51 -11.04
C ASN A 64 -21.00 6.36 -10.79
N GLU A 65 -21.37 5.13 -11.16
CA GLU A 65 -20.51 3.94 -11.05
C GLU A 65 -19.24 4.07 -11.90
N ILE A 66 -19.39 4.51 -13.15
CA ILE A 66 -18.23 4.79 -14.01
C ILE A 66 -17.35 5.86 -13.35
N LEU A 67 -17.94 7.00 -12.94
CA LEU A 67 -17.18 8.10 -12.37
C LEU A 67 -16.42 7.70 -11.10
N GLU A 68 -17.02 6.90 -10.22
CA GLU A 68 -16.37 6.38 -9.01
C GLU A 68 -15.10 5.59 -9.35
N THR A 69 -15.19 4.72 -10.36
CA THR A 69 -14.04 3.95 -10.86
C THR A 69 -12.94 4.87 -11.41
N LEU A 70 -13.32 5.91 -12.17
CA LEU A 70 -12.36 6.85 -12.74
C LEU A 70 -11.68 7.74 -11.70
N TYR A 71 -12.38 8.15 -10.64
CA TYR A 71 -11.76 8.93 -9.56
C TYR A 71 -10.71 8.12 -8.80
N ARG A 72 -10.95 6.83 -8.59
CA ARG A 72 -9.95 5.91 -8.02
C ARG A 72 -8.73 5.76 -8.94
N ALA A 73 -8.92 5.85 -10.25
CA ALA A 73 -7.84 5.87 -11.24
C ALA A 73 -7.09 7.22 -11.35
N GLY A 74 -7.55 8.26 -10.63
CA GLY A 74 -6.90 9.58 -10.56
C GLY A 74 -7.56 10.67 -11.42
N ALA A 75 -8.75 10.42 -12.00
CA ALA A 75 -9.53 11.48 -12.62
C ALA A 75 -10.01 12.51 -11.59
N THR A 76 -10.23 13.75 -12.03
CA THR A 76 -10.81 14.82 -11.19
C THR A 76 -11.93 15.54 -11.93
N LEU A 77 -12.88 16.15 -11.23
CA LEU A 77 -13.94 16.94 -11.86
C LEU A 77 -13.44 18.34 -12.24
N LYS A 78 -13.91 18.86 -13.39
CA LYS A 78 -13.73 20.26 -13.84
C LYS A 78 -14.23 21.28 -12.81
N THR A 79 -15.36 20.97 -12.18
CA THR A 79 -15.97 21.84 -11.17
C THR A 79 -15.36 21.51 -9.82
N GLN A 80 -14.55 22.43 -9.29
CA GLN A 80 -14.01 22.36 -7.93
C GLN A 80 -15.14 22.47 -6.92
N LYS A 81 -15.75 21.33 -6.61
CA LYS A 81 -16.75 21.26 -5.55
C LYS A 81 -16.06 21.06 -4.23
N VAL A 82 -16.51 21.80 -3.23
CA VAL A 82 -16.08 21.57 -1.85
C VAL A 82 -16.53 20.19 -1.43
N VAL A 83 -15.69 19.47 -0.70
CA VAL A 83 -16.03 18.16 -0.14
C VAL A 83 -17.31 18.23 0.69
N LYS A 84 -18.17 17.22 0.51
CA LYS A 84 -19.36 17.06 1.34
C LYS A 84 -18.97 16.36 2.63
N LEU A 85 -19.41 16.90 3.75
CA LEU A 85 -19.14 16.36 5.08
C LEU A 85 -20.45 15.95 5.75
N LYS A 86 -20.49 14.73 6.28
CA LYS A 86 -21.57 14.28 7.17
C LYS A 86 -20.98 13.91 8.53
N SER A 87 -21.76 14.15 9.58
CA SER A 87 -21.38 13.74 10.93
C SER A 87 -21.52 12.23 11.07
N ALA A 88 -20.54 11.59 11.71
CA ALA A 88 -20.64 10.20 12.15
C ALA A 88 -21.84 10.02 13.11
N PRO A 89 -22.79 9.11 12.84
CA PRO A 89 -24.00 8.97 13.67
C PRO A 89 -23.69 8.40 15.06
N LYS A 90 -22.67 7.53 15.17
CA LYS A 90 -22.19 6.90 16.40
C LYS A 90 -20.67 6.69 16.30
N SER A 91 -20.02 6.44 17.44
CA SER A 91 -18.63 6.00 17.43
C SER A 91 -18.52 4.67 16.69
N MET A 92 -17.42 4.47 15.96
CA MET A 92 -17.18 3.32 15.09
C MET A 92 -18.18 3.15 13.92
N VAL A 93 -18.98 4.18 13.60
CA VAL A 93 -19.95 4.14 12.50
C VAL A 93 -19.75 5.32 11.56
N MET A 94 -19.54 5.04 10.28
CA MET A 94 -19.40 6.05 9.22
C MET A 94 -20.78 6.42 8.66
N PRO A 95 -20.98 7.65 8.15
CA PRO A 95 -22.22 8.01 7.47
C PRO A 95 -22.38 7.25 6.15
N ASP A 96 -23.62 7.11 5.68
CA ASP A 96 -23.88 6.54 4.36
C ASP A 96 -23.15 7.31 3.25
N ASN A 97 -22.70 6.57 2.24
CA ASN A 97 -21.93 7.09 1.11
C ASN A 97 -20.61 7.76 1.53
N PHE A 98 -19.95 7.28 2.59
CA PHE A 98 -18.60 7.74 2.95
C PHE A 98 -17.59 7.43 1.83
N TYR A 99 -16.59 8.30 1.67
CA TYR A 99 -15.49 8.03 0.76
C TYR A 99 -14.54 6.98 1.37
N SER A 100 -14.38 5.84 0.69
CA SER A 100 -13.42 4.79 1.08
C SER A 100 -12.04 5.08 0.47
N THR A 101 -11.02 5.20 1.32
CA THR A 101 -9.68 5.60 0.88
C THR A 101 -8.93 4.50 0.13
N THR A 102 -8.05 4.93 -0.78
CA THR A 102 -7.01 4.08 -1.37
C THR A 102 -5.68 4.21 -0.59
N ASN A 103 -4.63 3.51 -1.01
CA ASN A 103 -3.27 3.67 -0.49
C ASN A 103 -2.49 4.84 -1.13
N ASN A 104 -3.08 5.55 -2.10
CA ASN A 104 -2.41 6.62 -2.84
C ASN A 104 -2.46 7.96 -2.07
N HIS A 105 -1.62 8.91 -2.47
CA HIS A 105 -1.69 10.27 -1.91
C HIS A 105 -3.00 10.94 -2.30
N THR A 106 -3.73 11.46 -1.31
CA THR A 106 -5.03 12.10 -1.52
C THR A 106 -5.00 13.55 -1.02
N ARG A 107 -5.59 14.44 -1.81
CA ARG A 107 -5.88 15.83 -1.45
C ARG A 107 -7.39 16.05 -1.50
N ILE A 108 -7.88 16.95 -0.67
CA ILE A 108 -9.30 17.31 -0.64
C ILE A 108 -9.48 18.82 -0.78
N PHE A 109 -10.54 19.23 -1.47
CA PHE A 109 -10.89 20.62 -1.65
C PHE A 109 -11.85 21.05 -0.54
N HIS A 110 -11.31 21.73 0.48
CA HIS A 110 -12.03 22.19 1.65
C HIS A 110 -11.74 23.68 1.90
N ASN A 111 -12.76 24.47 2.23
CA ASN A 111 -12.63 25.92 2.47
C ASN A 111 -11.87 26.67 1.35
N LYS A 112 -12.22 26.40 0.09
CA LYS A 112 -11.59 26.97 -1.12
C LYS A 112 -10.09 26.68 -1.26
N LYS A 113 -9.55 25.68 -0.55
CA LYS A 113 -8.14 25.28 -0.62
C LYS A 113 -8.01 23.76 -0.77
N TRP A 114 -6.96 23.34 -1.45
CA TRP A 114 -6.55 21.93 -1.45
C TRP A 114 -5.74 21.66 -0.19
N ILE A 115 -6.21 20.71 0.63
CA ILE A 115 -5.47 20.23 1.80
C ILE A 115 -5.07 18.78 1.60
N GLN A 116 -3.88 18.43 2.05
CA GLN A 116 -3.37 17.07 2.01
C GLN A 116 -4.02 16.23 3.11
N VAL A 117 -4.31 14.97 2.80
CA VAL A 117 -4.80 14.01 3.78
C VAL A 117 -3.60 13.30 4.39
N ASP A 118 -3.51 13.34 5.71
CA ASP A 118 -2.43 12.70 6.46
C ASP A 118 -2.74 11.21 6.72
N ASN A 119 -1.68 10.41 6.91
CA ASN A 119 -1.74 8.98 7.28
C ASN A 119 -2.53 8.10 6.30
N MET A 120 -2.41 8.38 5.00
CA MET A 120 -3.09 7.61 3.94
C MET A 120 -2.83 6.10 4.07
N MET A 121 -3.93 5.35 4.01
CA MET A 121 -3.98 3.90 3.99
C MET A 121 -5.31 3.51 3.33
N MET A 122 -5.35 2.36 2.67
CA MET A 122 -6.58 1.85 2.08
C MET A 122 -7.61 1.45 3.15
N ASP A 123 -8.88 1.36 2.73
CA ASP A 123 -10.01 0.83 3.52
C ASP A 123 -10.30 1.62 4.80
N LYS A 124 -10.20 2.95 4.70
CA LYS A 124 -10.46 3.89 5.79
C LYS A 124 -11.35 5.03 5.32
N CYS A 125 -11.72 5.91 6.26
CA CYS A 125 -12.43 7.15 5.96
C CYS A 125 -11.53 8.36 6.19
N ILE A 126 -11.95 9.50 5.66
CA ILE A 126 -11.27 10.78 5.88
C ILE A 126 -12.13 11.64 6.82
N VAL A 127 -11.57 11.96 7.98
CA VAL A 127 -12.15 12.92 8.93
C VAL A 127 -11.52 14.29 8.72
N VAL A 128 -12.37 15.32 8.66
CA VAL A 128 -11.95 16.71 8.53
C VAL A 128 -12.19 17.44 9.85
N LYS A 129 -11.12 17.99 10.43
CA LYS A 129 -11.16 18.81 11.65
C LYS A 129 -10.57 20.18 11.35
N SER A 130 -11.42 21.20 11.32
CA SER A 130 -11.05 22.56 10.89
C SER A 130 -10.41 22.56 9.49
N ASN A 131 -9.10 22.80 9.37
CA ASN A 131 -8.37 22.81 8.10
C ASN A 131 -7.43 21.62 7.93
N LYS A 132 -7.59 20.54 8.72
CA LYS A 132 -6.79 19.32 8.62
C LYS A 132 -7.67 18.14 8.23
N ALA A 133 -7.14 17.27 7.38
CA ALA A 133 -7.78 16.04 6.95
C ALA A 133 -6.92 14.83 7.35
N GLN A 134 -7.54 13.84 7.99
CA GLN A 134 -6.84 12.66 8.48
C GLN A 134 -7.54 11.39 8.02
N CYS A 135 -6.77 10.45 7.50
CA CYS A 135 -7.22 9.10 7.18
C CYS A 135 -7.26 8.27 8.48
N ILE A 136 -8.46 7.83 8.89
CA ILE A 136 -8.66 7.10 10.16
C ILE A 136 -9.41 5.79 9.94
N PRO A 137 -9.05 4.70 10.64
CA PRO A 137 -9.80 3.46 10.58
C PRO A 137 -11.15 3.59 11.26
N ILE A 138 -12.10 2.75 10.87
CA ILE A 138 -13.47 2.73 11.40
C ILE A 138 -13.50 2.73 12.93
N ARG A 139 -12.64 1.93 13.58
CA ARG A 139 -12.56 1.80 15.04
C ARG A 139 -12.21 3.11 15.78
N ASP A 140 -11.57 4.06 15.09
CA ASP A 140 -11.14 5.33 15.68
C ASP A 140 -12.15 6.48 15.43
N VAL A 141 -13.22 6.22 14.65
CA VAL A 141 -14.29 7.18 14.39
C VAL A 141 -15.07 7.47 15.67
N LYS A 142 -15.25 8.76 16.00
CA LYS A 142 -16.07 9.21 17.13
C LYS A 142 -17.40 9.77 16.64
N LYS A 143 -18.46 9.61 17.44
CA LYS A 143 -19.75 10.26 17.18
C LYS A 143 -19.54 11.77 16.93
N GLY A 144 -20.12 12.27 15.84
CA GLY A 144 -20.01 13.68 15.46
C GLY A 144 -18.80 14.05 14.60
N ASP A 145 -17.82 13.16 14.40
CA ASP A 145 -16.70 13.42 13.48
C ASP A 145 -17.23 13.75 12.08
N LYS A 146 -16.67 14.79 11.44
CA LYS A 146 -17.05 15.20 10.09
C LYS A 146 -16.29 14.34 9.07
N ILE A 147 -17.01 13.42 8.44
CA ILE A 147 -16.46 12.46 7.47
C ILE A 147 -16.84 12.88 6.06
N ILE A 148 -15.91 12.72 5.11
CA ILE A 148 -16.15 12.96 3.69
C ILE A 148 -17.12 11.93 3.13
N VAL A 149 -18.12 12.42 2.38
CA VAL A 149 -19.09 11.58 1.66
C VAL A 149 -19.09 11.88 0.16
N GLY A 150 -19.20 10.84 -0.64
CA GLY A 150 -19.06 10.87 -2.09
C GLY A 150 -17.67 11.30 -2.56
N GLU A 151 -17.57 11.59 -3.85
CA GLU A 151 -16.31 11.79 -4.56
C GLU A 151 -16.02 13.27 -4.90
N ASP A 152 -17.00 14.14 -4.68
CA ASP A 152 -16.89 15.57 -4.96
C ASP A 152 -15.75 16.20 -4.13
N GLY A 153 -14.78 16.83 -4.77
CA GLY A 153 -13.68 17.54 -4.09
C GLY A 153 -12.53 16.65 -3.62
N VAL A 154 -12.49 15.37 -3.99
CA VAL A 154 -11.37 14.47 -3.70
C VAL A 154 -10.44 14.37 -4.93
N LYS A 155 -9.13 14.41 -4.68
CA LYS A 155 -8.09 14.24 -5.72
C LYS A 155 -7.07 13.20 -5.29
N VAL A 156 -7.08 12.07 -5.96
CA VAL A 156 -6.11 10.99 -5.77
C VAL A 156 -4.94 11.18 -6.74
N THR A 157 -3.72 11.05 -6.24
CA THR A 157 -2.47 11.10 -7.03
C THR A 157 -1.77 9.74 -6.92
N PRO A 158 -1.93 8.86 -7.93
CA PRO A 158 -1.20 7.59 -7.98
C PRO A 158 0.33 7.81 -8.04
N PRO A 159 1.14 6.84 -7.58
CA PRO A 159 2.58 6.91 -7.74
C PRO A 159 2.96 6.89 -9.22
N GLU A 160 3.98 7.66 -9.58
CA GLU A 160 4.52 7.63 -10.94
C GLU A 160 5.10 6.25 -11.26
N ARG A 161 4.79 5.73 -12.44
CA ARG A 161 5.43 4.49 -12.91
C ARG A 161 6.89 4.77 -13.30
N PRO A 162 7.82 3.84 -13.02
CA PRO A 162 9.17 3.89 -13.58
C PRO A 162 9.09 3.96 -15.10
N ARG A 163 9.76 4.95 -15.69
CA ARG A 163 9.60 5.31 -17.11
C ARG A 163 10.53 4.55 -18.06
N GLU A 164 11.23 3.53 -17.57
CA GLU A 164 12.19 2.74 -18.35
C GLU A 164 11.70 1.29 -18.47
N GLY A 165 11.65 0.77 -19.70
CA GLY A 165 11.58 -0.67 -19.98
C GLY A 165 10.21 -1.31 -20.22
N MET A 166 9.18 -0.55 -20.65
CA MET A 166 7.95 -1.20 -21.14
C MET A 166 8.11 -1.61 -22.60
N ASN A 167 8.62 -2.82 -22.83
CA ASN A 167 8.59 -3.44 -24.15
C ASN A 167 7.14 -3.87 -24.48
N ILE A 168 6.65 -3.49 -25.65
CA ILE A 168 5.30 -3.82 -26.17
C ILE A 168 5.08 -5.34 -26.24
N PHE A 169 6.18 -6.10 -26.39
CA PHE A 169 6.22 -7.55 -26.28
C PHE A 169 7.28 -7.95 -25.24
N GLN A 170 6.91 -8.76 -24.25
CA GLN A 170 7.81 -9.17 -23.16
C GLN A 170 7.60 -10.64 -22.79
N PHE A 171 8.67 -11.43 -22.84
CA PHE A 171 8.72 -12.74 -22.16
C PHE A 171 8.89 -12.54 -20.65
N MET A 172 8.21 -13.34 -19.83
CA MET A 172 8.24 -13.27 -18.36
C MET A 172 7.78 -11.91 -17.77
N GLY A 173 6.81 -11.26 -18.41
CA GLY A 173 6.22 -10.00 -17.96
C GLY A 173 5.42 -10.09 -16.65
N SER A 174 5.12 -11.30 -16.15
CA SER A 174 4.45 -11.49 -14.86
C SER A 174 5.30 -10.97 -13.70
N SER A 175 4.68 -10.32 -12.72
CA SER A 175 5.37 -9.78 -11.55
C SER A 175 5.94 -10.87 -10.62
N SER A 176 5.40 -12.08 -10.68
CA SER A 176 5.82 -13.25 -9.91
C SER A 176 6.21 -14.41 -10.82
N SER A 177 7.48 -14.85 -10.74
CA SER A 177 7.98 -16.07 -11.39
C SER A 177 9.21 -16.59 -10.65
N SER A 178 9.28 -17.91 -10.46
CA SER A 178 10.41 -18.62 -9.85
C SER A 178 11.63 -18.72 -10.76
N GLU A 179 11.45 -18.53 -12.07
CA GLU A 179 12.49 -18.66 -13.09
C GLU A 179 13.28 -17.37 -13.31
N ARG A 180 12.98 -16.32 -12.54
CA ARG A 180 13.69 -15.04 -12.65
C ARG A 180 15.11 -15.17 -12.11
N PRO A 181 16.08 -14.43 -12.68
CA PRO A 181 17.46 -14.43 -12.20
C PRO A 181 17.57 -13.88 -10.76
N THR A 182 17.47 -14.77 -9.78
CA THR A 182 17.36 -14.45 -8.34
C THR A 182 18.57 -13.67 -7.83
N GLN A 183 19.78 -13.99 -8.32
CA GLN A 183 21.01 -13.30 -7.92
C GLN A 183 21.02 -11.83 -8.36
N HIS A 184 20.54 -11.51 -9.56
CA HIS A 184 20.46 -10.13 -10.04
C HIS A 184 19.43 -9.32 -9.25
N ILE A 185 18.28 -9.93 -8.93
CA ILE A 185 17.27 -9.30 -8.09
C ILE A 185 17.83 -9.04 -6.68
N ALA A 186 18.50 -10.04 -6.08
CA ALA A 186 19.13 -9.89 -4.77
C ALA A 186 20.17 -8.76 -4.73
N ARG A 187 20.97 -8.62 -5.79
CA ARG A 187 21.93 -7.51 -5.92
C ARG A 187 21.22 -6.15 -5.94
N LYS A 188 20.17 -6.02 -6.75
CA LYS A 188 19.38 -4.78 -6.83
C LYS A 188 18.74 -4.42 -5.49
N VAL A 189 18.16 -5.40 -4.79
CA VAL A 189 17.62 -5.21 -3.44
C VAL A 189 18.71 -4.75 -2.47
N ALA A 190 19.91 -5.33 -2.54
CA ALA A 190 21.03 -4.90 -1.68
C ALA A 190 21.48 -3.46 -1.98
N GLU A 191 21.48 -3.04 -3.24
CA GLU A 191 21.75 -1.66 -3.66
C GLU A 191 20.66 -0.71 -3.17
N ASP A 192 19.39 -1.08 -3.28
CA ASP A 192 18.25 -0.31 -2.77
C ASP A 192 18.30 -0.14 -1.25
N ILE A 193 18.66 -1.19 -0.51
CA ILE A 193 18.88 -1.16 0.93
C ILE A 193 19.98 -0.14 1.25
N LYS A 194 21.14 -0.21 0.59
CA LYS A 194 22.27 0.72 0.80
C LYS A 194 21.87 2.16 0.49
N ASN A 195 21.21 2.39 -0.64
CA ASN A 195 20.78 3.72 -1.08
C ASN A 195 19.75 4.32 -0.11
N THR A 196 18.81 3.51 0.37
CA THR A 196 17.83 3.92 1.38
C THR A 196 18.54 4.34 2.66
N LYS A 197 19.51 3.56 3.14
CA LYS A 197 20.30 3.92 4.33
C LYS A 197 21.12 5.20 4.13
N LYS A 198 21.76 5.39 2.97
CA LYS A 198 22.50 6.62 2.65
C LYS A 198 21.61 7.86 2.69
N LYS A 199 20.33 7.74 2.30
CA LYS A 199 19.34 8.82 2.34
C LYS A 199 18.69 9.02 3.73
N GLY A 200 19.18 8.34 4.76
CA GLY A 200 18.59 8.40 6.11
C GLY A 200 17.24 7.67 6.24
N GLY A 201 16.87 6.86 5.24
CA GLY A 201 15.63 6.08 5.26
C GLY A 201 15.65 4.95 6.28
N LYS A 202 14.46 4.54 6.72
CA LYS A 202 14.27 3.40 7.63
C LYS A 202 13.78 2.19 6.85
N ILE A 203 14.31 1.02 7.18
CA ILE A 203 13.94 -0.26 6.57
C ILE A 203 13.28 -1.14 7.63
N VAL A 204 12.11 -1.66 7.33
CA VAL A 204 11.34 -2.54 8.22
C VAL A 204 11.23 -3.91 7.57
N LEU A 205 11.62 -4.96 8.31
CA LEU A 205 11.42 -6.34 7.89
C LEU A 205 10.06 -6.83 8.41
N VAL A 206 9.21 -7.31 7.52
CA VAL A 206 8.00 -8.07 7.88
C VAL A 206 8.29 -9.54 7.61
N GLY A 207 8.42 -10.35 8.66
CA GLY A 207 8.97 -11.71 8.58
C GLY A 207 8.09 -12.77 9.21
N GLY A 208 8.01 -13.93 8.55
CA GLY A 208 7.40 -15.16 9.09
C GLY A 208 8.44 -16.19 9.53
N PRO A 209 8.02 -17.27 10.21
CA PRO A 209 8.93 -18.28 10.78
C PRO A 209 9.75 -19.04 9.71
N ALA A 210 9.33 -19.00 8.44
CA ALA A 210 10.08 -19.53 7.31
C ALA A 210 11.50 -18.97 7.19
N ILE A 211 11.78 -17.77 7.73
CA ILE A 211 13.14 -17.21 7.82
C ILE A 211 14.06 -18.16 8.59
N VAL A 212 13.56 -18.77 9.67
CA VAL A 212 14.34 -19.69 10.49
C VAL A 212 14.35 -21.08 9.86
N HIS A 213 13.20 -21.56 9.40
CA HIS A 213 13.08 -22.90 8.79
C HIS A 213 14.00 -23.09 7.57
N THR A 214 14.24 -22.02 6.81
CA THR A 214 15.11 -22.03 5.62
C THR A 214 16.57 -21.67 5.92
N GLY A 215 16.93 -21.47 7.19
CA GLY A 215 18.31 -21.15 7.60
C GLY A 215 18.75 -19.71 7.35
N ALA A 216 17.83 -18.79 7.03
CA ALA A 216 18.13 -17.38 6.79
C ALA A 216 18.28 -16.54 8.06
N ALA A 217 18.05 -17.11 9.25
CA ALA A 217 18.08 -16.41 10.54
C ALA A 217 19.39 -15.63 10.76
N ASP A 218 20.55 -16.27 10.54
CA ASP A 218 21.86 -15.63 10.73
C ASP A 218 22.10 -14.46 9.79
N ALA A 219 21.66 -14.59 8.53
CA ALA A 219 21.78 -13.52 7.54
C ALA A 219 20.92 -12.31 7.93
N VAL A 220 19.69 -12.53 8.37
CA VAL A 220 18.80 -11.47 8.88
C VAL A 220 19.39 -10.82 10.14
N ALA A 221 19.85 -11.62 11.09
CA ALA A 221 20.47 -11.12 12.32
C ALA A 221 21.73 -10.27 12.02
N LYS A 222 22.51 -10.63 10.99
CA LYS A 222 23.64 -9.83 10.51
C LYS A 222 23.18 -8.49 9.92
N LEU A 223 22.10 -8.46 9.14
CA LEU A 223 21.54 -7.21 8.61
C LEU A 223 21.02 -6.27 9.71
N VAL A 224 20.40 -6.83 10.75
CA VAL A 224 19.98 -6.07 11.95
C VAL A 224 21.21 -5.49 12.66
N ARG A 225 22.22 -6.31 12.94
CA ARG A 225 23.47 -5.88 13.62
C ARG A 225 24.24 -4.80 12.86
N LEU A 226 24.27 -4.90 11.53
CA LEU A 226 24.90 -3.89 10.66
C LEU A 226 24.06 -2.62 10.49
N GLY A 227 22.89 -2.53 11.14
CA GLY A 227 22.03 -1.35 11.10
C GLY A 227 21.26 -1.17 9.79
N TYR A 228 21.22 -2.17 8.92
CA TYR A 228 20.43 -2.12 7.68
C TYR A 228 18.94 -2.24 7.98
N ILE A 229 18.54 -3.06 8.97
CA ILE A 229 17.14 -3.23 9.38
C ILE A 229 16.90 -2.40 10.65
N ASN A 230 15.91 -1.51 10.61
CA ASN A 230 15.55 -0.60 11.71
C ASN A 230 14.46 -1.15 12.63
N ALA A 231 13.56 -1.99 12.10
CA ALA A 231 12.51 -2.63 12.88
C ALA A 231 12.15 -3.99 12.26
N VAL A 232 11.67 -4.90 13.11
CA VAL A 232 11.14 -6.20 12.71
C VAL A 232 9.68 -6.27 13.17
N LEU A 233 8.78 -6.51 12.23
CA LEU A 233 7.37 -6.80 12.50
C LEU A 233 7.13 -8.28 12.21
N ALA A 234 6.76 -9.03 13.23
CA ALA A 234 6.57 -10.47 13.13
C ALA A 234 5.52 -10.97 14.12
N GLY A 235 5.04 -12.19 13.90
CA GLY A 235 4.20 -12.91 14.85
C GLY A 235 5.01 -13.77 15.83
N ASN A 236 4.31 -14.39 16.77
CA ASN A 236 4.89 -15.26 17.80
C ASN A 236 5.80 -16.36 17.23
N ALA A 237 5.40 -16.99 16.13
CA ALA A 237 6.12 -18.12 15.56
C ALA A 237 7.57 -17.79 15.18
N LEU A 238 7.83 -16.62 14.59
CA LEU A 238 9.20 -16.22 14.24
C LEU A 238 10.07 -16.12 15.50
N ALA A 239 9.57 -15.46 16.54
CA ALA A 239 10.30 -15.27 17.79
C ALA A 239 10.57 -16.62 18.49
N VAL A 240 9.57 -17.51 18.53
CA VAL A 240 9.73 -18.84 19.15
C VAL A 240 10.79 -19.67 18.43
N HIS A 241 10.74 -19.73 17.10
CA HIS A 241 11.69 -20.54 16.34
C HIS A 241 13.09 -19.94 16.29
N ASP A 242 13.23 -18.62 16.34
CA ASP A 242 14.54 -17.98 16.47
C ASP A 242 15.19 -18.30 17.82
N VAL A 243 14.40 -18.28 18.91
CA VAL A 243 14.85 -18.73 20.24
C VAL A 243 15.17 -20.22 20.25
N GLU A 244 14.32 -21.08 19.68
CA GLU A 244 14.58 -22.51 19.54
C GLU A 244 15.91 -22.76 18.80
N TYR A 245 16.13 -22.06 17.70
CA TYR A 245 17.34 -22.15 16.90
C TYR A 245 18.58 -21.70 17.69
N ALA A 246 18.50 -20.54 18.34
CA ALA A 246 19.60 -19.99 19.13
C ALA A 246 20.00 -20.86 20.33
N THR A 247 19.10 -21.75 20.78
CA THR A 247 19.31 -22.57 21.99
C THR A 247 19.62 -24.01 21.74
N LEU A 248 18.92 -24.60 20.77
CA LEU A 248 18.93 -26.04 20.49
C LEU A 248 19.44 -26.34 19.08
N GLY A 249 19.69 -25.31 18.26
CA GLY A 249 20.07 -25.45 16.86
C GLY A 249 18.94 -25.97 15.97
N THR A 250 17.70 -26.03 16.48
CA THR A 250 16.54 -26.60 15.78
C THR A 250 15.45 -25.58 15.48
N SER A 251 14.61 -25.92 14.52
CA SER A 251 13.34 -25.26 14.23
C SER A 251 12.28 -26.32 13.98
N LEU A 252 11.21 -26.33 14.78
CA LEU A 252 10.22 -27.43 14.80
C LEU A 252 10.86 -28.80 15.03
N GLY A 253 11.96 -28.85 15.79
CA GLY A 253 12.69 -30.09 16.02
C GLY A 253 13.54 -30.60 14.86
N MET A 254 13.64 -29.87 13.76
CA MET A 254 14.63 -30.13 12.70
C MET A 254 15.88 -29.28 12.94
N LYS A 255 17.07 -29.88 12.85
CA LYS A 255 18.33 -29.15 12.90
C LYS A 255 18.46 -28.27 11.66
N VAL A 256 18.61 -26.96 11.87
CA VAL A 256 18.61 -25.98 10.78
C VAL A 256 19.84 -26.13 9.85
N LYS A 257 20.95 -26.68 10.37
CA LYS A 257 22.21 -26.81 9.61
C LYS A 257 22.21 -27.93 8.58
N ASP A 258 21.60 -29.07 8.89
CA ASP A 258 21.69 -30.30 8.09
C ASP A 258 20.32 -30.89 7.71
N GLY A 259 19.22 -30.30 8.18
CA GLY A 259 17.86 -30.75 7.89
C GLY A 259 17.44 -32.03 8.62
N THR A 260 18.26 -32.58 9.51
CA THR A 260 17.95 -33.83 10.22
C THR A 260 17.00 -33.60 11.40
N LEU A 261 16.23 -34.62 11.77
CA LEU A 261 15.35 -34.56 12.95
C LEU A 261 16.15 -34.71 14.24
N ALA A 262 15.90 -33.84 15.21
CA ALA A 262 16.40 -33.98 16.56
C ALA A 262 15.58 -35.01 17.34
N ILE A 263 16.25 -35.77 18.21
CA ILE A 263 15.60 -36.72 19.12
C ILE A 263 14.61 -35.95 20.00
N ARG A 264 13.33 -36.34 19.99
CA ARG A 264 12.22 -35.65 20.69
C ARG A 264 12.05 -34.18 20.29
N GLY A 265 12.43 -33.82 19.07
CA GLY A 265 12.44 -32.44 18.56
C GLY A 265 11.08 -31.72 18.60
N HIS A 266 9.96 -32.46 18.59
CA HIS A 266 8.62 -31.88 18.75
C HIS A 266 8.43 -31.09 20.06
N ARG A 267 9.29 -31.30 21.08
CA ARG A 267 9.24 -30.58 22.36
C ARG A 267 10.06 -29.28 22.36
N ASN A 268 10.96 -29.10 21.38
CA ASN A 268 11.98 -28.05 21.42
C ASN A 268 11.38 -26.65 21.41
N HIS A 269 10.39 -26.39 20.55
CA HIS A 269 9.70 -25.11 20.53
C HIS A 269 8.95 -24.82 21.85
N MET A 270 8.34 -25.83 22.49
CA MET A 270 7.70 -25.67 23.80
C MET A 270 8.71 -25.36 24.90
N GLN A 271 9.90 -25.97 24.85
CA GLN A 271 11.00 -25.63 25.76
C GLN A 271 11.49 -24.19 25.54
N ALA A 272 11.61 -23.75 24.29
CA ALA A 272 11.97 -22.38 23.94
C ALA A 272 10.96 -21.38 24.55
N ILE A 273 9.66 -21.60 24.33
CA ILE A 273 8.57 -20.81 24.93
C ILE A 273 8.73 -20.77 26.46
N ASN A 274 8.77 -21.95 27.10
CA ASN A 274 8.86 -22.04 28.56
C ASN A 274 10.10 -21.30 29.11
N SER A 275 11.23 -21.34 28.40
CA SER A 275 12.45 -20.64 28.81
C SER A 275 12.28 -19.12 28.82
N VAL A 276 11.57 -18.56 27.84
CA VAL A 276 11.29 -17.12 27.77
C VAL A 276 10.26 -16.72 28.84
N PHE A 277 9.23 -17.53 29.05
CA PHE A 277 8.24 -17.31 30.11
C PHE A 277 8.88 -17.30 31.50
N LYS A 278 9.78 -18.25 31.79
CA LYS A 278 10.58 -18.27 33.04
C LYS A 278 11.43 -17.01 33.23
N ALA A 279 11.91 -16.40 32.15
CA ALA A 279 12.66 -15.16 32.21
C ALA A 279 11.76 -13.91 32.31
N GLY A 280 10.49 -14.02 31.93
CA GLY A 280 9.49 -12.95 31.94
C GLY A 280 9.50 -12.03 30.72
N SER A 281 10.54 -12.08 29.87
CA SER A 281 10.57 -11.42 28.55
C SER A 281 11.76 -11.91 27.72
N LEU A 282 11.73 -11.71 26.39
CA LEU A 282 12.86 -11.99 25.50
C LEU A 282 14.13 -11.23 25.91
N LYS A 283 14.00 -9.96 26.32
CA LYS A 283 15.13 -9.14 26.79
C LYS A 283 15.80 -9.75 28.03
N LYS A 284 14.99 -10.14 29.03
CA LYS A 284 15.50 -10.79 30.25
C LYS A 284 16.09 -12.16 29.94
N TRP A 285 15.47 -12.90 29.03
CA TRP A 285 15.95 -14.20 28.58
C TRP A 285 17.34 -14.11 27.93
N PHE A 286 17.55 -13.13 27.05
CA PHE A 286 18.84 -12.89 26.40
C PHE A 286 19.91 -12.50 27.43
N ASN A 287 19.60 -11.55 28.31
CA ASN A 287 20.53 -11.05 29.33
C ASN A 287 20.95 -12.10 30.37
N LYS A 288 20.15 -13.15 30.61
CA LYS A 288 20.50 -14.23 31.55
C LYS A 288 21.49 -15.25 30.97
N ARG A 289 21.73 -15.23 29.65
CA ARG A 289 22.59 -16.19 28.95
C ARG A 289 23.96 -15.61 28.60
N ASN A 290 24.15 -14.30 28.75
CA ASN A 290 25.43 -13.61 28.72
C ASN A 290 25.86 -13.31 30.16
#